data_AF-A0AAV5RC62-F1
#
_entry.id   AF-A0AAV5RC62-F1
#
_cell.length_a   1.000
_cell.length_b   1.000
_cell.length_c   1.000
_cell.angle_alpha   90.00
_cell.angle_beta   90.00
_cell.angle_gamma   90.00
#
_symmetry.space_group_name_H-M   'P 1'
#
loop_
_entity.id
_entity.type
_entity.pdbx_description
1 polymer ?
#
loop_
_entity_poly.entity_id
_entity_poly.type
_entity_poly.pdbx_seq_one_letter_code
_entity_poly.pdbx_strand_id
1 'polypeptide(L)'
;MIHILNINRLIHTHHAKLAKSSISFKETSGLIAQSMIRTTNHALIAHSYWENIKKNNKDNNNNSEYRQIPDDSRFMDKHYNELINYRDKIVGVGGSFNDLNSITELFFKLSKLYPNEGKPEQIELFNKFIDDLWQLLMLNGGYIDILDLMIYNKQVFDHCESTKHHV
;
A
#
# COMPACT_ATOMS: atom_id res chain seq x y z
N MET A 1 14.93 10.74 67.39
CA MET A 1 16.38 10.96 67.20
C MET A 1 16.74 10.45 65.81
N ILE A 2 16.86 11.37 64.84
CA ILE A 2 17.85 11.47 63.73
C ILE A 2 18.35 10.14 63.10
N HIS A 3 18.45 9.89 61.77
CA HIS A 3 18.27 10.60 60.49
C HIS A 3 18.35 9.55 59.33
N ILE A 4 17.59 9.78 58.24
CA ILE A 4 17.87 9.71 56.78
C ILE A 4 18.79 8.61 56.17
N LEU A 5 18.24 7.91 55.15
CA LEU A 5 18.72 7.60 53.76
C LEU A 5 18.02 6.28 53.33
N ASN A 6 17.39 6.11 52.16
CA ASN A 6 17.88 6.46 50.84
C ASN A 6 16.72 6.45 49.81
N ILE A 7 16.75 7.45 48.93
CA ILE A 7 15.87 7.66 47.78
C ILE A 7 16.22 6.59 46.73
N ASN A 8 15.26 5.73 46.36
CA ASN A 8 15.20 4.97 45.09
C ASN A 8 13.93 4.12 45.01
N ARG A 9 12.79 4.76 45.27
CA ARG A 9 11.48 4.27 44.85
C ARG A 9 11.09 5.14 43.66
N LEU A 10 10.70 4.48 42.57
CA LEU A 10 10.28 5.00 41.26
C LEU A 10 11.38 4.91 40.18
N ILE A 11 11.07 4.19 39.09
CA ILE A 11 11.89 3.87 37.90
C ILE A 11 12.69 2.57 38.03
N HIS A 12 12.03 1.42 37.81
CA HIS A 12 12.51 0.31 36.95
C HIS A 12 11.60 -0.94 37.06
N THR A 13 10.29 -0.74 36.87
CA THR A 13 9.30 -1.84 36.77
C THR A 13 8.87 -2.11 35.31
N HIS A 14 9.77 -1.96 34.34
CA HIS A 14 9.44 -2.12 32.91
C HIS A 14 10.46 -2.91 32.06
N HIS A 15 11.28 -3.79 32.64
CA HIS A 15 12.23 -4.63 31.88
C HIS A 15 11.99 -6.14 31.98
N ALA A 16 10.73 -6.59 32.05
CA ALA A 16 10.41 -8.02 32.14
C ALA A 16 9.30 -8.51 31.20
N LYS A 17 9.16 -7.92 29.99
CA LYS A 17 8.21 -8.41 28.97
C LYS A 17 8.67 -8.24 27.51
N LEU A 18 9.98 -8.36 27.27
CA LEU A 18 10.60 -8.31 25.92
C LEU A 18 10.97 -9.71 25.39
N ALA A 19 10.14 -10.71 25.65
CA ALA A 19 10.20 -11.99 24.97
C ALA A 19 8.77 -12.55 24.88
N LYS A 20 8.33 -12.87 23.66
CA LYS A 20 6.98 -13.33 23.23
C LYS A 20 6.06 -12.24 22.66
N SER A 21 6.39 -11.73 21.48
CA SER A 21 5.37 -11.34 20.50
C SER A 21 5.80 -11.74 19.09
N SER A 22 6.14 -13.03 18.93
CA SER A 22 6.07 -13.70 17.64
C SER A 22 4.59 -13.97 17.35
N ILE A 23 3.84 -12.91 17.03
CA ILE A 23 2.45 -13.07 16.60
C ILE A 23 2.50 -13.66 15.20
N SER A 24 2.38 -14.98 15.16
CA SER A 24 2.16 -15.78 13.96
C SER A 24 0.94 -15.22 13.23
N PHE A 25 1.18 -14.62 12.06
CA PHE A 25 0.19 -14.01 11.17
C PHE A 25 -0.79 -15.02 10.54
N LYS A 26 -0.87 -16.25 11.07
CA LYS A 26 -1.60 -17.39 10.47
C LYS A 26 -2.92 -17.76 11.16
N GLU A 27 -3.21 -17.26 12.37
CA GLU A 27 -4.35 -17.78 13.16
C GLU A 27 -5.58 -16.86 13.23
N THR A 28 -5.52 -15.62 12.76
CA THR A 28 -6.70 -14.75 12.64
C THR A 28 -7.48 -14.93 11.33
N SER A 29 -6.93 -15.68 10.37
CA SER A 29 -7.50 -15.87 9.04
C SER A 29 -8.58 -16.95 8.97
N GLY A 30 -8.66 -17.86 9.95
CA GLY A 30 -9.46 -19.09 9.84
C GLY A 30 -10.96 -18.95 10.17
N LEU A 31 -11.36 -18.02 11.03
CA LEU A 31 -12.75 -17.95 11.53
C LEU A 31 -13.62 -16.88 10.84
N ILE A 32 -13.01 -15.98 10.07
CA ILE A 32 -13.72 -14.99 9.23
C ILE A 32 -14.00 -15.56 7.83
N ALA A 33 -13.28 -16.62 7.43
CA ALA A 33 -13.25 -17.12 6.06
C ALA A 33 -14.49 -17.91 5.59
N GLN A 34 -15.42 -18.29 6.46
CA GLN A 34 -16.51 -19.22 6.09
C GLN A 34 -17.92 -18.63 6.04
N SER A 35 -18.14 -17.35 6.36
CA SER A 35 -19.49 -16.76 6.32
C SER A 35 -19.64 -15.43 5.58
N MET A 36 -18.58 -14.91 4.96
CA MET A 36 -18.66 -13.74 4.07
C MET A 36 -17.79 -13.89 2.83
N ILE A 37 -18.22 -14.74 1.89
CA ILE A 37 -17.88 -14.51 0.47
C ILE A 37 -18.79 -13.38 -0.01
N ARG A 38 -18.63 -12.20 0.58
CA ARG A 38 -18.94 -10.94 -0.09
C ARG A 38 -17.64 -10.58 -0.77
N THR A 39 -17.69 -10.48 -2.10
CA THR A 39 -16.65 -9.91 -2.94
C THR A 39 -16.21 -8.59 -2.31
N THR A 40 -15.10 -8.65 -1.57
CA THR A 40 -14.69 -7.54 -0.72
C THR A 40 -13.88 -6.60 -1.58
N ASN A 41 -14.24 -5.32 -1.59
CA ASN A 41 -13.54 -4.30 -2.36
C ASN A 41 -12.23 -3.93 -1.64
N HIS A 42 -11.12 -4.53 -2.07
CA HIS A 42 -9.81 -4.32 -1.42
C HIS A 42 -9.36 -2.86 -1.52
N ALA A 43 -9.79 -2.11 -2.54
CA ALA A 43 -9.45 -0.69 -2.67
C ALA A 43 -10.11 0.15 -1.57
N LEU A 44 -11.34 -0.21 -1.16
CA LEU A 44 -12.01 0.45 -0.04
C LEU A 44 -11.33 0.13 1.31
N ILE A 45 -10.81 -1.10 1.46
CA ILE A 45 -10.00 -1.48 2.62
C ILE A 45 -8.71 -0.65 2.67
N ALA A 46 -7.97 -0.61 1.56
CA ALA A 46 -6.74 0.17 1.45
C ALA A 46 -7.00 1.66 1.71
N HIS A 47 -8.08 2.23 1.16
CA HIS A 47 -8.51 3.60 1.44
C HIS A 47 -8.69 3.84 2.96
N SER A 48 -9.43 2.95 3.62
CA SER A 48 -9.70 3.04 5.06
C SER A 48 -8.41 2.94 5.89
N TYR A 49 -7.48 2.07 5.47
CA TYR A 49 -6.18 1.93 6.09
C TYR A 49 -5.36 3.24 6.02
N TRP A 50 -5.23 3.83 4.84
CA TRP A 50 -4.47 5.06 4.65
C TRP A 50 -5.12 6.28 5.32
N GLU A 51 -6.46 6.35 5.37
CA GLU A 51 -7.17 7.34 6.19
C GLU A 51 -6.80 7.23 7.67
N ASN A 52 -6.75 6.00 8.21
CA ASN A 52 -6.39 5.77 9.60
C ASN A 52 -4.93 6.15 9.90
N ILE A 53 -4.00 5.81 9.00
CA ILE A 53 -2.60 6.25 9.12
C ILE A 53 -2.52 7.77 9.12
N LYS A 54 -3.19 8.44 8.18
CA LYS A 54 -3.18 9.90 8.07
C LYS A 54 -3.71 10.57 9.34
N LYS A 55 -4.77 10.03 9.94
CA LYS A 55 -5.32 10.52 11.22
C LYS A 55 -4.33 10.33 12.36
N ASN A 56 -3.76 9.14 12.50
CA ASN A 56 -2.83 8.81 13.60
C ASN A 56 -1.47 9.54 13.48
N ASN A 57 -1.02 9.83 12.25
CA ASN A 57 0.21 10.58 11.99
C ASN A 57 0.01 12.09 12.04
N LYS A 58 -1.24 12.60 12.01
CA LYS A 58 -1.48 14.02 12.30
C LYS A 58 -1.11 14.38 13.73
N ASP A 59 -1.15 13.40 14.63
CA ASP A 59 -0.78 13.55 16.05
C ASP A 59 0.71 13.23 16.31
N ASN A 60 1.37 12.52 15.40
CA ASN A 60 2.79 12.16 15.47
C ASN A 60 3.51 12.67 14.22
N ASN A 61 4.28 13.75 14.37
CA ASN A 61 4.98 14.54 13.35
C ASN A 61 6.04 13.75 12.53
N ASN A 62 5.66 12.62 11.94
CA ASN A 62 6.49 11.72 11.16
C ASN A 62 6.16 11.90 9.68
N ASN A 63 6.97 12.73 9.01
CA ASN A 63 7.08 12.69 7.56
C ASN A 63 7.52 11.27 7.17
N SER A 64 6.68 10.54 6.43
CA SER A 64 7.09 9.28 5.82
C SER A 64 8.16 9.61 4.78
N GLU A 65 9.42 9.24 5.05
CA GLU A 65 10.51 9.44 4.11
C GLU A 65 10.35 8.51 2.89
N TYR A 66 10.69 9.02 1.70
CA TYR A 66 10.68 8.22 0.49
C TYR A 66 11.62 7.03 0.64
N ARG A 67 11.13 5.86 0.24
CA ARG A 67 11.91 4.62 0.19
C ARG A 67 11.95 4.10 -1.22
N GLN A 68 13.14 3.74 -1.69
CA GLN A 68 13.27 3.11 -3.00
C GLN A 68 12.57 1.75 -3.00
N ILE A 69 11.87 1.46 -4.09
CA ILE A 69 11.25 0.15 -4.31
C ILE A 69 12.38 -0.83 -4.66
N PRO A 70 12.35 -2.07 -4.12
CA PRO A 70 13.30 -3.10 -4.51
C PRO A 70 13.29 -3.37 -6.02
N ASP A 71 14.47 -3.55 -6.62
CA ASP A 71 14.64 -3.82 -8.05
C ASP A 71 13.96 -5.12 -8.51
N ASP A 72 13.74 -6.07 -7.59
CA ASP A 72 13.05 -7.34 -7.86
C ASP A 72 11.51 -7.23 -7.79
N SER A 73 10.98 -6.02 -7.63
CA SER A 73 9.54 -5.76 -7.69
C SER A 73 8.98 -6.11 -9.07
N ARG A 74 8.27 -7.23 -9.14
CA ARG A 74 7.58 -7.70 -10.36
C ARG A 74 6.28 -6.95 -10.66
N PHE A 75 6.03 -5.81 -10.01
CA PHE A 75 4.77 -5.08 -10.18
C PHE A 75 4.56 -4.68 -11.63
N MET A 76 5.57 -4.10 -12.28
CA MET A 76 5.45 -3.64 -13.67
C MET A 76 5.25 -4.78 -14.66
N ASP A 77 5.95 -5.90 -14.47
CA ASP A 77 5.81 -7.07 -15.34
C ASP A 77 4.39 -7.63 -15.31
N LYS A 78 3.72 -7.57 -14.15
CA LYS A 78 2.38 -8.11 -13.96
C LYS A 78 1.28 -7.12 -14.34
N HIS A 79 1.43 -5.86 -13.92
CA HIS A 79 0.32 -4.92 -13.78
C HIS A 79 0.47 -3.65 -14.62
N TYR A 80 1.46 -3.56 -15.53
CA TYR A 80 1.68 -2.36 -16.34
C TYR A 80 0.43 -1.90 -17.10
N ASN A 81 -0.22 -2.81 -17.82
CA ASN A 81 -1.42 -2.48 -18.60
C ASN A 81 -2.59 -2.07 -17.70
N GLU A 82 -2.75 -2.70 -16.55
CA GLU A 82 -3.77 -2.36 -15.56
C GLU A 82 -3.51 -0.98 -14.96
N LEU A 83 -2.25 -0.67 -14.63
CA LEU A 83 -1.86 0.63 -14.09
C LEU A 83 -2.19 1.77 -15.06
N ILE A 84 -1.85 1.62 -16.35
CA ILE A 84 -2.23 2.59 -17.40
C ILE A 84 -3.75 2.71 -17.53
N ASN A 85 -4.45 1.58 -17.63
CA ASN A 85 -5.91 1.56 -17.79
C ASN A 85 -6.62 2.24 -16.60
N TYR A 86 -6.16 1.98 -15.37
CA TYR A 86 -6.75 2.61 -14.19
C TYR A 86 -6.37 4.07 -14.06
N ARG A 87 -5.13 4.46 -14.37
CA ARG A 87 -4.71 5.87 -14.47
C ARG A 87 -5.66 6.63 -15.39
N ASP A 88 -5.84 6.14 -16.61
CA ASP A 88 -6.64 6.80 -17.64
C ASP A 88 -8.11 6.95 -17.22
N LYS A 89 -8.62 6.02 -16.39
CA LYS A 89 -9.98 6.10 -15.82
C LYS A 89 -10.12 7.08 -14.66
N ILE A 90 -9.07 7.30 -13.86
CA ILE A 90 -9.17 8.10 -12.61
C ILE A 90 -8.62 9.53 -12.73
N VAL A 91 -7.65 9.75 -13.60
CA VAL A 91 -7.04 11.06 -13.88
C VAL A 91 -7.17 11.50 -15.35
N GLY A 92 -7.63 10.62 -16.23
CA GLY A 92 -7.78 10.91 -17.67
C GLY A 92 -6.63 10.38 -18.50
N VAL A 93 -6.86 10.23 -19.81
CA VAL A 93 -5.90 9.64 -20.76
C VAL A 93 -4.60 10.45 -20.78
N GLY A 94 -3.49 9.80 -20.42
CA GLY A 94 -2.18 10.45 -20.35
C GLY A 94 -2.02 11.42 -19.18
N GLY A 95 -2.97 11.45 -18.24
CA GLY A 95 -2.85 12.20 -16.99
C GLY A 95 -1.79 11.60 -16.07
N SER A 96 -1.55 12.26 -14.93
CA SER A 96 -0.54 11.87 -13.94
C SER A 96 -1.19 11.49 -12.62
N PHE A 97 -0.68 10.45 -11.95
CA PHE A 97 -1.10 10.14 -10.58
C PHE A 97 -0.76 11.28 -9.60
N ASN A 98 0.20 12.14 -9.92
CA ASN A 98 0.51 13.35 -9.15
C ASN A 98 -0.62 14.37 -9.13
N ASP A 99 -1.55 14.29 -10.10
CA ASP A 99 -2.75 15.14 -10.11
C ASP A 99 -3.73 14.74 -8.99
N LEU A 100 -3.49 13.64 -8.29
CA LEU A 100 -4.21 13.22 -7.09
C LEU A 100 -3.59 13.86 -5.85
N ASN A 101 -4.42 14.35 -4.93
CA ASN A 101 -3.93 15.06 -3.75
C ASN A 101 -3.33 14.11 -2.69
N SER A 102 -3.59 12.80 -2.77
CA SER A 102 -3.10 11.82 -1.80
C SER A 102 -3.27 10.37 -2.26
N ILE A 103 -2.51 9.47 -1.63
CA ILE A 103 -2.71 8.01 -1.71
C ILE A 103 -4.13 7.60 -1.32
N THR A 104 -4.75 8.31 -0.38
CA THR A 104 -6.11 8.00 0.04
C THR A 104 -7.14 8.31 -1.05
N GLU A 105 -6.91 9.39 -1.80
CA GLU A 105 -7.72 9.74 -2.98
C GLU A 105 -7.57 8.70 -4.09
N LEU A 106 -6.34 8.21 -4.33
CA LEU A 106 -6.06 7.13 -5.27
C LEU A 106 -6.92 5.89 -4.97
N PHE A 107 -6.84 5.33 -3.76
CA PHE A 107 -7.60 4.14 -3.39
C PHE A 107 -9.11 4.39 -3.35
N PHE A 108 -9.55 5.61 -2.99
CA PHE A 108 -10.95 5.98 -3.08
C PHE A 108 -11.47 5.95 -4.53
N LYS A 109 -10.74 6.57 -5.47
CA LYS A 109 -11.13 6.55 -6.89
C LYS A 109 -11.10 5.14 -7.46
N LEU A 110 -10.09 4.34 -7.14
CA LEU A 110 -10.02 2.93 -7.54
C LEU A 110 -11.20 2.11 -7.00
N SER A 111 -11.64 2.37 -5.75
CA SER A 111 -12.78 1.66 -5.17
C SER A 111 -14.09 1.84 -5.95
N LYS A 112 -14.24 2.96 -6.66
CA LYS A 112 -15.40 3.24 -7.51
C LYS A 112 -15.36 2.48 -8.84
N LEU A 113 -14.20 1.94 -9.21
CA LEU A 113 -14.00 1.11 -10.42
C LEU A 113 -14.16 -0.38 -10.12
N TYR A 114 -14.62 -0.74 -8.93
CA TYR A 114 -14.81 -2.12 -8.53
C TYR A 114 -15.75 -2.86 -9.50
N PRO A 115 -15.37 -4.05 -10.01
CA PRO A 115 -16.20 -4.77 -10.96
C PRO A 115 -17.54 -5.21 -10.36
N ASN A 116 -18.56 -5.33 -11.21
CA ASN A 116 -19.88 -5.81 -10.80
C ASN A 116 -19.81 -7.24 -10.23
N GLU A 117 -20.64 -7.51 -9.22
CA GLU A 117 -20.71 -8.80 -8.49
C GLU A 117 -20.97 -10.02 -9.39
N GLY A 118 -21.49 -9.82 -10.61
CA GLY A 118 -21.69 -10.88 -11.61
C GLY A 118 -20.43 -11.34 -12.37
N LYS A 119 -19.24 -10.82 -12.05
CA LYS A 119 -17.98 -11.15 -12.75
C LYS A 119 -16.85 -11.49 -11.76
N PRO A 120 -16.88 -12.68 -11.14
CA PRO A 120 -15.95 -13.05 -10.06
C PRO A 120 -14.48 -13.03 -10.48
N GLU A 121 -14.16 -13.45 -11.71
CA GLU A 121 -12.79 -13.42 -12.24
C GLU A 121 -12.24 -11.99 -12.33
N GLN A 122 -13.08 -11.03 -12.77
CA GLN A 122 -12.67 -9.63 -12.83
C GLN A 122 -12.45 -9.04 -11.44
N ILE A 123 -13.26 -9.46 -10.46
CA ILE A 123 -13.12 -9.08 -9.06
C ILE A 123 -11.79 -9.59 -8.49
N GLU A 124 -11.45 -10.85 -8.77
CA GLU A 124 -10.19 -11.45 -8.31
C GLU A 124 -8.98 -10.72 -8.90
N LEU A 125 -8.99 -10.48 -10.23
CA LEU A 125 -7.92 -9.72 -10.90
C LEU A 125 -7.80 -8.30 -10.36
N PHE A 126 -8.93 -7.60 -10.18
CA PHE A 126 -8.94 -6.27 -9.59
C PHE A 126 -8.36 -6.27 -8.17
N ASN A 127 -8.82 -7.17 -7.30
CA ASN A 127 -8.34 -7.24 -5.92
C ASN A 127 -6.84 -7.57 -5.86
N LYS A 128 -6.36 -8.47 -6.72
CA LYS A 128 -4.94 -8.78 -6.83
C LYS A 128 -4.11 -7.58 -7.24
N PHE A 129 -4.56 -6.82 -8.24
CA PHE A 129 -3.92 -5.56 -8.63
C PHE A 129 -3.84 -4.58 -7.44
N ILE A 130 -4.94 -4.43 -6.70
CA ILE A 130 -4.97 -3.54 -5.52
C ILE A 130 -4.01 -4.01 -4.43
N ASP A 131 -3.95 -5.30 -4.14
CA ASP A 131 -3.09 -5.85 -3.10
C ASP A 131 -1.60 -5.65 -3.44
N ASP A 132 -1.22 -5.91 -4.70
CA ASP A 132 0.15 -5.70 -5.18
C ASP A 132 0.50 -4.19 -5.21
N LEU A 133 -0.44 -3.32 -5.60
CA LEU A 133 -0.27 -1.86 -5.59
C LEU A 133 -0.13 -1.31 -4.15
N TRP A 134 -0.96 -1.80 -3.23
CA TRP A 134 -0.90 -1.39 -1.84
C TRP A 134 0.44 -1.78 -1.21
N GLN A 135 0.92 -3.00 -1.46
CA GLN A 135 2.25 -3.43 -1.00
C GLN A 135 3.37 -2.54 -1.57
N LEU A 136 3.31 -2.22 -2.87
CA LEU A 136 4.28 -1.34 -3.52
C LEU A 136 4.36 0.04 -2.83
N LEU A 137 3.20 0.65 -2.58
CA LEU A 137 3.11 1.96 -1.95
C LEU A 137 3.47 1.91 -0.46
N MET A 138 3.22 0.79 0.22
CA MET A 138 3.73 0.58 1.58
C MET A 138 5.26 0.57 1.62
N LEU A 139 5.90 -0.11 0.66
CA LEU A 139 7.35 -0.18 0.57
C LEU A 139 7.95 1.21 0.34
N ASN A 140 7.35 2.01 -0.55
CA ASN A 140 7.93 3.30 -0.92
C ASN A 140 7.59 4.47 0.02
N GLY A 141 6.76 4.24 1.05
CA GLY A 141 6.35 5.27 2.01
C GLY A 141 5.07 6.01 1.63
N GLY A 142 4.32 5.53 0.64
CA GLY A 142 3.02 6.08 0.22
C GLY A 142 3.12 7.13 -0.89
N TYR A 143 4.27 7.27 -1.53
CA TYR A 143 4.52 8.24 -2.59
C TYR A 143 3.92 7.77 -3.91
N ILE A 144 2.82 8.37 -4.34
CA ILE A 144 2.11 7.95 -5.56
C ILE A 144 2.86 8.30 -6.86
N ASP A 145 3.74 9.29 -6.80
CA ASP A 145 4.54 9.78 -7.93
C ASP A 145 5.43 8.71 -8.56
N ILE A 146 5.75 7.68 -7.78
CA ILE A 146 6.51 6.53 -8.28
C ILE A 146 5.80 5.82 -9.43
N LEU A 147 4.46 5.86 -9.46
CA LEU A 147 3.67 5.14 -10.45
C LEU A 147 3.87 5.73 -11.84
N ASP A 148 3.93 7.06 -11.95
CA ASP A 148 4.21 7.74 -13.22
C ASP A 148 5.64 7.51 -13.68
N LEU A 149 6.60 7.54 -12.74
CA LEU A 149 8.00 7.23 -13.04
C LEU A 149 8.15 5.79 -13.57
N MET A 150 7.47 4.83 -12.95
CA MET A 150 7.49 3.44 -13.39
C MET A 150 6.87 3.28 -14.78
N ILE A 151 5.75 3.95 -15.04
CA ILE A 151 5.13 3.98 -16.38
C ILE A 151 6.13 4.51 -17.42
N TYR A 152 6.73 5.67 -17.15
CA TYR A 152 7.66 6.31 -18.06
C TYR A 152 8.87 5.43 -18.35
N ASN A 153 9.49 4.86 -17.30
CA ASN A 153 10.64 3.97 -17.44
C ASN A 153 10.33 2.76 -18.32
N LYS A 154 9.14 2.16 -18.16
CA LYS A 154 8.71 1.03 -19.00
C LYS A 154 8.54 1.44 -20.46
N GLN A 155 7.94 2.60 -20.73
CA GLN A 155 7.78 3.12 -22.10
C GLN A 155 9.13 3.38 -22.79
N VAL A 156 10.07 3.99 -22.08
CA VAL A 156 11.42 4.24 -22.59
C VAL A 156 12.14 2.92 -22.87
N PHE A 157 12.04 1.95 -21.97
CA PHE A 157 12.64 0.63 -22.15
C PHE A 157 12.08 -0.08 -23.39
N ASP A 158 10.75 -0.13 -23.52
CA ASP A 158 10.09 -0.79 -24.66
C ASP A 158 10.43 -0.09 -25.99
N HIS A 159 10.54 1.23 -26.00
CA HIS A 159 10.99 1.98 -27.17
C HIS A 159 12.43 1.63 -27.56
N CYS A 160 13.34 1.57 -26.60
CA CYS A 160 14.73 1.16 -26.83
C CYS A 160 14.85 -0.28 -27.37
N GLU A 161 14.03 -1.21 -26.87
CA GLU A 161 14.02 -2.59 -27.39
C GLU A 161 13.46 -2.65 -28.82
N SER A 162 12.41 -1.89 -29.13
CA SER A 162 11.83 -1.84 -30.47
C SER A 162 12.81 -1.34 -31.54
N THR A 163 13.68 -0.39 -31.19
CA THR A 163 14.65 0.19 -32.14
C THR A 163 15.86 -0.71 -32.40
N LYS A 164 16.25 -1.57 -31.45
CA LYS A 164 17.34 -2.54 -31.62
C LYS A 164 17.04 -3.63 -32.65
N HIS A 165 15.77 -3.95 -32.90
CA HIS A 165 15.36 -4.97 -33.86
C HIS A 165 15.19 -4.44 -35.30
N HIS A 166 15.45 -3.16 -35.54
CA HIS A 166 15.35 -2.50 -36.85
C HIS A 166 16.71 -2.11 -37.45
N VAL A 167 17.82 -2.61 -36.89
CA VAL A 167 19.20 -2.45 -37.39
C VAL A 167 19.75 -3.82 -37.74
#